data_AF-A0A956L7S1-F1
#
_entry.id   AF-A0A956L7S1-F1
#
_cell.length_a   1.000
_cell.length_b   1.000
_cell.length_c   1.000
_cell.angle_alpha   90.00
_cell.angle_beta   90.00
_cell.angle_gamma   90.00
#
_symmetry.space_group_name_H-M   'P 1'
#
loop_
_entity.id
_entity.type
_entity.pdbx_description
1 polymer ?
#
loop_
_entity_poly.entity_id
_entity_poly.type
_entity_poly.pdbx_seq_one_letter_code
_entity_poly.pdbx_strand_id
1 'polypeptide(L)'
;MNRGADHAAIFDADHDCVELLGLLSHLRPGFGVEVHGYALMPNHLHLLVHCPRGGLGRAMQWLQSRYSAHLRRTRGGDGPIWRGRYRNRL
;
A
#
# COMPACT_ATOMS: atom_id res chain seq x y z
N MET A 1 -2.75 2.73 8.79
CA MET A 1 -3.48 1.47 8.50
C MET A 1 -4.16 1.59 7.15
N ASN A 2 -3.74 0.74 6.22
CA ASN A 2 -4.42 0.45 4.96
C ASN A 2 -4.96 -0.97 5.05
N ARG A 3 -6.25 -1.19 4.78
CA ARG A 3 -6.92 -2.48 4.99
C ARG A 3 -7.77 -2.84 3.77
N GLY A 4 -7.82 -4.13 3.45
CA GLY A 4 -8.73 -4.67 2.44
C GLY A 4 -10.20 -4.36 2.75
N ALA A 5 -10.99 -4.12 1.71
CA ALA A 5 -12.45 -4.05 1.82
C ALA A 5 -12.98 -5.38 2.37
N ASP A 6 -14.03 -5.34 3.19
CA ASP A 6 -14.67 -6.53 3.78
C ASP A 6 -13.71 -7.50 4.51
N HIS A 7 -12.59 -6.97 5.02
CA HIS A 7 -11.50 -7.75 5.62
C HIS A 7 -10.84 -8.77 4.68
N ALA A 8 -11.09 -8.64 3.37
CA ALA A 8 -10.49 -9.47 2.34
C ALA A 8 -8.97 -9.38 2.39
N ALA A 9 -8.33 -10.50 2.08
CA ALA A 9 -6.90 -10.56 1.97
C ALA A 9 -6.42 -9.71 0.78
N ILE A 10 -5.33 -8.99 0.99
CA ILE A 10 -4.61 -8.17 0.00
C ILE A 10 -3.21 -8.74 -0.26
N PHE A 11 -2.79 -9.77 0.49
CA PHE A 11 -1.61 -10.59 0.25
C PHE A 11 -2.03 -12.06 0.37
N ASP A 12 -2.21 -12.73 -0.78
CA ASP A 12 -2.59 -14.16 -0.82
C ASP A 12 -1.44 -15.05 -1.30
N ALA A 13 -0.45 -14.46 -1.96
CA ALA A 13 0.73 -15.16 -2.43
C ALA A 13 1.99 -14.30 -2.27
N ASP A 14 3.16 -14.92 -2.23
CA ASP A 14 4.43 -14.21 -2.00
C ASP A 14 4.70 -13.11 -3.04
N HIS A 15 4.22 -13.29 -4.27
CA HIS A 15 4.37 -12.29 -5.34
C HIS A 15 3.64 -10.97 -5.04
N ASP A 16 2.54 -11.01 -4.26
CA ASP A 16 1.82 -9.83 -3.81
C ASP A 16 2.70 -9.01 -2.85
N CYS A 17 3.38 -9.69 -1.94
CA CYS A 17 4.34 -9.07 -1.02
C CYS A 17 5.51 -8.46 -1.80
N VAL A 18 6.10 -9.20 -2.75
CA VAL A 18 7.23 -8.73 -3.57
C VAL A 18 6.86 -7.49 -4.38
N GLU A 19 5.71 -7.49 -5.03
CA GLU A 19 5.22 -6.32 -5.79
C GLU A 19 5.07 -5.10 -4.86
N LEU A 20 4.46 -5.27 -3.70
CA LEU A 20 4.29 -4.16 -2.76
C LEU A 20 5.65 -3.61 -2.30
N LEU A 21 6.60 -4.46 -1.94
CA LEU A 21 7.95 -4.04 -1.55
C LEU A 21 8.65 -3.27 -2.68
N GLY A 22 8.48 -3.73 -3.92
CA GLY A 22 8.92 -3.01 -5.11
C GLY A 22 8.32 -1.61 -5.19
N LEU A 23 7.00 -1.46 -4.99
CA LEU A 23 6.34 -0.15 -4.96
C LEU A 23 6.83 0.74 -3.79
N LEU A 24 7.08 0.17 -2.61
CA LEU A 24 7.60 0.91 -1.45
C LEU A 24 8.97 1.55 -1.75
N SER A 25 9.83 0.87 -2.53
CA SER A 25 11.14 1.40 -2.92
C SER A 25 11.07 2.72 -3.72
N HIS A 26 9.94 2.99 -4.37
CA HIS A 26 9.71 4.21 -5.16
C HIS A 26 9.25 5.41 -4.33
N LEU A 27 8.86 5.20 -3.07
CA LEU A 27 8.29 6.27 -2.24
C LEU A 27 9.31 7.38 -1.95
N ARG A 28 10.57 7.02 -1.72
CA ARG A 28 11.64 7.98 -1.48
C ARG A 28 11.98 8.80 -2.72
N PRO A 29 12.40 8.21 -3.85
CA PRO A 29 12.76 8.99 -5.04
C PRO A 29 11.55 9.71 -5.68
N GLY A 30 10.33 9.16 -5.61
CA GLY A 30 9.16 9.75 -6.24
C GLY A 30 8.45 10.81 -5.40
N PHE A 31 8.51 10.71 -4.07
CA PHE A 31 7.68 11.54 -3.18
C PHE A 31 8.43 12.14 -2.00
N GLY A 32 9.71 11.80 -1.79
CA GLY A 32 10.46 12.21 -0.60
C GLY A 32 9.96 11.56 0.69
N VAL A 33 9.29 10.41 0.58
CA VAL A 33 8.77 9.63 1.71
C VAL A 33 9.73 8.50 2.04
N GLU A 34 10.32 8.53 3.22
CA GLU A 34 11.26 7.53 3.71
C GLU A 34 10.51 6.44 4.47
N VAL A 35 10.77 5.17 4.13
CA VAL A 35 10.17 4.02 4.82
C VAL A 35 11.19 3.46 5.80
N HIS A 36 10.88 3.53 7.09
CA HIS A 36 11.72 3.01 8.18
C HIS A 36 11.33 1.59 8.60
N GLY A 37 10.09 1.19 8.33
CA GLY A 37 9.61 -0.15 8.65
C GLY A 37 8.25 -0.42 8.03
N TYR A 38 7.92 -1.70 7.88
CA TYR A 38 6.65 -2.16 7.36
C TYR A 38 6.22 -3.46 8.03
N ALA A 39 4.91 -3.69 8.10
CA ALA A 39 4.36 -4.99 8.44
C ALA A 39 3.29 -5.35 7.41
N LEU A 40 3.48 -6.49 6.76
CA LEU A 40 2.56 -7.06 5.76
C LEU A 40 1.73 -8.12 6.48
N MET A 41 0.43 -7.90 6.58
CA MET A 41 -0.50 -8.85 7.17
C MET A 41 -1.56 -9.19 6.14
N PRO A 42 -2.14 -10.41 6.14
CA PRO A 42 -2.97 -10.90 5.04
C PRO A 42 -3.97 -9.89 4.50
N ASN A 43 -4.66 -9.13 5.36
CA ASN A 43 -5.66 -8.13 4.98
C ASN A 43 -5.28 -6.66 5.22
N HIS A 44 -4.06 -6.34 5.65
CA HIS A 44 -3.68 -4.94 5.89
C HIS A 44 -2.17 -4.66 5.90
N LEU A 45 -1.84 -3.39 5.67
CA LEU A 45 -0.50 -2.83 5.61
C LEU A 45 -0.29 -1.79 6.71
N HIS A 46 0.82 -1.93 7.43
CA HIS A 46 1.39 -0.91 8.31
C HIS A 46 2.71 -0.40 7.75
N LEU A 47 2.89 0.93 7.80
CA LEU A 47 4.13 1.59 7.41
C LEU A 47 4.55 2.54 8.53
N LEU A 48 5.83 2.50 8.87
CA LEU A 48 6.52 3.53 9.64
C LEU A 48 7.31 4.38 8.65
N VAL A 49 6.93 5.65 8.52
CA VAL A 49 7.47 6.54 7.50
C VAL A 49 7.87 7.89 8.08
N HIS A 50 8.86 8.50 7.45
CA HIS A 50 9.28 9.88 7.70
C HIS A 50 9.09 10.69 6.42
N CYS A 51 8.41 11.82 6.54
CA CYS A 51 8.00 12.65 5.39
C CYS A 51 8.27 14.14 5.70
N PRO A 52 9.55 14.56 5.81
CA PRO A 52 9.91 15.88 6.32
C PRO A 52 9.40 17.02 5.45
N ARG A 53 9.17 16.75 4.16
CA ARG A 53 8.65 17.73 3.17
C ARG A 53 7.17 17.51 2.84
N GLY A 54 6.47 16.70 3.64
CA GLY A 54 5.10 16.26 3.35
C GLY A 54 5.05 15.21 2.24
N GLY A 55 4.00 15.22 1.42
CA GLY A 55 3.88 14.32 0.26
C GLY A 55 3.27 12.94 0.55
N LEU A 56 3.07 12.58 1.83
CA LEU A 56 2.51 11.29 2.22
C LEU A 56 1.17 10.97 1.55
N GLY A 57 0.26 11.94 1.47
CA GLY A 57 -1.04 11.73 0.83
C GLY A 57 -0.94 11.28 -0.64
N ARG A 58 -0.09 11.95 -1.43
CA ARG A 58 0.14 11.59 -2.83
C ARG A 58 0.86 10.25 -2.96
N ALA A 59 1.85 10.00 -2.11
CA ALA A 59 2.60 8.75 -2.07
C ALA A 59 1.66 7.56 -1.78
N MET A 60 0.79 7.70 -0.77
CA MET A 60 -0.17 6.67 -0.38
C MET A 60 -1.26 6.45 -1.44
N GLN A 61 -1.70 7.51 -2.12
CA GLN A 61 -2.63 7.39 -3.25
C GLN A 61 -1.99 6.63 -4.40
N TRP A 62 -0.77 7.00 -4.80
CA TRP A 62 -0.03 6.31 -5.86
C TRP A 62 0.20 4.83 -5.53
N LEU A 63 0.67 4.53 -4.31
CA LEU A 63 0.92 3.18 -3.83
C LEU A 63 -0.36 2.32 -3.90
N GLN A 64 -1.45 2.81 -3.33
CA GLN A 64 -2.73 2.08 -3.32
C GLN A 64 -3.28 1.84 -4.71
N SER A 65 -3.22 2.83 -5.60
CA SER A 65 -3.70 2.69 -6.98
C SER A 65 -2.88 1.67 -7.76
N ARG A 66 -1.55 1.74 -7.68
CA ARG A 66 -0.66 0.79 -8.35
C ARG A 66 -0.85 -0.63 -7.85
N TYR A 67 -0.92 -0.80 -6.53
CA TYR A 67 -1.11 -2.10 -5.94
C TYR A 67 -2.50 -2.68 -6.22
N SER A 68 -3.55 -1.86 -6.23
CA SER A 68 -4.89 -2.31 -6.65
C SER A 68 -4.90 -2.79 -8.10
N ALA A 69 -4.17 -2.10 -8.99
CA ALA A 69 -4.05 -2.51 -10.38
C ALA A 69 -3.27 -3.84 -10.53
N HIS A 70 -2.25 -4.08 -9.70
CA HIS A 70 -1.61 -5.39 -9.60
C HIS A 70 -2.60 -6.49 -9.19
N LEU A 71 -3.29 -6.30 -8.07
CA LEU A 71 -4.25 -7.28 -7.56
C LEU A 71 -5.39 -7.57 -8.55
N ARG A 72 -5.88 -6.56 -9.28
CA ARG A 72 -6.87 -6.78 -10.35
C ARG A 72 -6.31 -7.59 -11.51
N ARG A 73 -5.06 -7.36 -11.90
CA ARG A 73 -4.42 -8.13 -12.99
C ARG A 73 -4.23 -9.59 -12.59
N THR A 74 -3.88 -9.86 -11.33
CA THR A 74 -3.60 -11.23 -10.87
C THR A 74 -4.84 -11.99 -10.41
N ARG A 75 -5.87 -11.30 -9.90
CA ARG A 75 -7.07 -11.93 -9.30
C ARG A 75 -8.36 -11.69 -10.08
N GLY A 76 -8.37 -10.73 -11.01
CA GLY A 76 -9.58 -10.29 -11.70
C GLY A 76 -10.54 -9.50 -10.80
N GLY A 77 -11.80 -9.40 -11.24
CA GLY A 77 -12.89 -8.79 -10.47
C GLY A 77 -13.00 -7.26 -10.55
N ASP A 78 -14.11 -6.75 -10.04
CA ASP A 78 -14.45 -5.34 -9.91
C ASP A 78 -14.56 -4.92 -8.43
N GLY A 79 -15.00 -3.69 -8.15
CA GLY A 79 -15.19 -3.22 -6.76
C GLY A 79 -13.90 -2.79 -6.02
N PRO A 80 -14.03 -2.18 -4.83
CA PRO A 80 -12.91 -1.59 -4.11
C PRO A 80 -12.00 -2.66 -3.46
N ILE A 81 -10.69 -2.58 -3.71
CA ILE A 81 -9.69 -3.41 -3.00
C ILE A 81 -9.51 -2.93 -1.55
N TRP A 82 -9.47 -1.62 -1.36
CA TRP A 82 -9.23 -1.00 -0.05
C TRP A 82 -10.55 -0.56 0.58
N ARG A 83 -10.67 -0.72 1.90
CA ARG A 83 -11.84 -0.27 2.68
C ARG A 83 -12.06 1.25 2.62
N GLY A 84 -11.04 2.02 2.22
CA GLY A 84 -11.10 3.46 2.07
C GLY A 84 -9.72 4.10 2.08
N ARG A 85 -9.68 5.40 2.38
CA ARG A 85 -8.43 6.16 2.50
C ARG A 85 -7.52 5.58 3.58
N TYR A 86 -6.21 5.74 3.37
CA TYR A 86 -5.24 5.40 4.41
C TYR A 86 -5.51 6.21 5.67
N ARG A 87 -5.28 5.57 6.83
CA ARG A 87 -5.29 6.24 8.12
C ARG A 87 -3.86 6.37 8.63
N ASN A 88 -3.45 7.56 9.01
CA ASN A 88 -2.26 7.76 9.83
C ASN A 88 -2.70 7.94 11.30
N ARG A 89 -1.80 7.58 12.22
CA ARG A 89 -1.84 8.02 13.60
C ARG A 89 -0.47 8.66 13.81
N LEU A 90 -0.47 9.93 14.15
CA LEU A 90 0.72 10.63 14.63
C LEU A 90 0.84 10.36 16.14
#